data_AF-A0A9Q9AQ45-F1
#
_entry.id   AF-A0A9Q9AQ45-F1
#
_cell.length_a   1.000
_cell.length_b   1.000
_cell.length_c   1.000
_cell.angle_alpha   90.00
_cell.angle_beta   90.00
_cell.angle_gamma   90.00
#
_symmetry.space_group_name_H-M   'P 1'
#
loop_
_entity.id
_entity.type
_entity.pdbx_description
1 polymer ?
#
loop_
_entity_poly.entity_id
_entity_poly.type
_entity_poly.pdbx_seq_one_letter_code
_entity_poly.pdbx_strand_id
1 'polypeptide(L)'
;MREIYGPIIRPVPEEVHINDPDFLDTIYVLRGRNNPNHPGLIIERSVAGAEDFYLHKMRRDALNPLFNMKFVLQMEDVIGQKCDRAMELTGVKFTKSFGWFVDLVLSFVPAGLRRNAVPSAVLDLIQFKTQAGKDIEALFPDPLTFDPERFMGQSPEVMKRKKCLMAMGKGHRRCLGLNLANAGMALVLARFVSEAGAMKLWETTYEDVEFKHDYQIAHPKVEYQGN
;
A
#
# COMPACT_ATOMS: atom_id res chain seq x y z
N MET A 1 26.25 1.71 -5.44
CA MET A 1 25.91 3.06 -5.94
C MET A 1 25.63 4.05 -4.79
N ARG A 2 24.56 3.89 -3.99
CA ARG A 2 24.24 4.81 -2.86
C ARG A 2 25.37 4.95 -1.81
N GLU A 3 26.11 3.88 -1.54
CA GLU A 3 27.29 3.92 -0.64
C GLU A 3 28.42 4.86 -1.12
N ILE A 4 28.42 5.25 -2.41
CA ILE A 4 29.43 6.12 -3.03
C ILE A 4 28.90 7.56 -3.17
N TYR A 5 27.59 7.72 -3.43
CA TYR A 5 26.99 9.00 -3.82
C TYR A 5 25.91 9.53 -2.86
N GLY A 6 25.58 8.82 -1.79
CA GLY A 6 24.58 9.20 -0.80
C GLY A 6 23.14 8.73 -1.10
N PRO A 7 22.16 9.15 -0.27
CA PRO A 7 20.77 8.70 -0.35
C PRO A 7 19.93 9.42 -1.42
N ILE A 8 20.45 10.50 -2.02
CA ILE A 8 19.79 11.28 -3.08
C ILE A 8 20.74 11.32 -4.28
N ILE A 9 20.34 10.72 -5.39
CA ILE A 9 21.16 10.65 -6.61
C ILE A 9 20.34 11.07 -7.84
N ARG A 10 20.99 11.71 -8.83
CA ARG A 10 20.40 12.09 -10.12
C ARG A 10 21.06 11.24 -11.22
N PRO A 11 20.53 10.05 -11.55
CA PRO A 11 21.16 9.15 -12.52
C PRO A 11 21.07 9.66 -13.97
N VAL A 12 20.02 10.41 -14.30
CA VAL A 12 19.85 11.14 -15.57
C VAL A 12 19.37 12.56 -15.28
N PRO A 13 19.58 13.55 -16.17
CA PRO A 13 19.30 14.97 -15.87
C PRO A 13 17.86 15.24 -15.40
N GLU A 14 16.88 14.49 -15.91
CA GLU A 14 15.45 14.67 -15.67
C GLU A 14 14.94 14.00 -14.39
N GLU A 15 15.64 13.00 -13.86
CA GLU A 15 15.15 12.09 -12.81
C GLU A 15 16.00 12.16 -11.53
N VAL A 16 15.37 12.13 -10.35
CA VAL A 16 16.09 12.10 -9.06
C VAL A 16 15.57 10.94 -8.22
N HIS A 17 16.45 9.99 -7.91
CA HIS A 17 16.17 8.87 -7.02
C HIS A 17 16.44 9.31 -5.59
N ILE A 18 15.42 9.23 -4.74
CA ILE A 18 15.47 9.65 -3.34
C ILE A 18 15.17 8.45 -2.45
N ASN A 19 16.15 8.07 -1.64
CA ASN A 19 16.09 6.95 -0.69
C ASN A 19 16.34 7.46 0.73
N ASP A 20 15.61 8.52 1.07
CA ASP A 20 15.55 9.06 2.42
C ASP A 20 14.09 9.23 2.85
N PRO A 21 13.59 8.41 3.79
CA PRO A 21 12.29 8.59 4.44
C PRO A 21 12.07 10.00 4.98
N ASP A 22 13.13 10.69 5.41
CA ASP A 22 13.00 11.98 6.04
C ASP A 22 12.77 13.12 5.04
N PHE A 23 13.22 12.95 3.80
CA PHE A 23 12.96 13.83 2.67
C PHE A 23 11.53 13.74 2.09
N LEU A 24 10.71 12.77 2.52
CA LEU A 24 9.32 12.62 2.04
C LEU A 24 8.47 13.89 2.21
N ASP A 25 8.67 14.64 3.29
CA ASP A 25 7.89 15.87 3.53
C ASP A 25 8.31 17.01 2.59
N THR A 26 9.60 17.09 2.26
CA THR A 26 10.16 17.98 1.23
C THR A 26 9.61 17.68 -0.18
N ILE A 27 9.13 16.45 -0.43
CA ILE A 27 8.46 16.11 -1.70
C ILE A 27 6.97 16.46 -1.63
N TYR A 28 6.25 15.91 -0.65
CA TYR A 28 4.78 15.81 -0.68
C TYR A 28 4.03 16.90 0.11
N VAL A 29 4.68 17.63 1.01
CA VAL A 29 4.03 18.62 1.90
C VAL A 29 4.24 20.07 1.40
N LEU A 30 5.05 20.29 0.37
CA LEU A 30 5.23 21.61 -0.24
C LEU A 30 3.94 22.16 -0.87
N ARG A 31 3.76 23.48 -0.76
CA ARG A 31 2.68 24.24 -1.42
C ARG A 31 3.12 24.80 -2.77
N GLY A 32 2.19 24.99 -3.69
CA GLY A 32 2.46 25.62 -4.99
C GLY A 32 3.31 24.78 -5.95
N ARG A 33 3.63 23.53 -5.60
CA ARG A 33 4.44 22.63 -6.44
C ARG A 33 3.56 21.88 -7.44
N ASN A 34 3.82 22.15 -8.73
CA ASN A 34 3.37 21.35 -9.86
C ASN A 34 4.52 20.42 -10.30
N ASN A 35 4.20 19.31 -10.96
CA ASN A 35 5.20 18.50 -11.67
C ASN A 35 4.95 18.65 -13.18
N PRO A 36 5.77 19.42 -13.91
CA PRO A 36 5.57 19.63 -15.35
C PRO A 36 5.97 18.41 -16.20
N ASN A 37 6.69 17.44 -15.62
CA ASN A 37 7.32 16.34 -16.38
C ASN A 37 6.58 15.01 -16.30
N HIS A 38 5.59 14.87 -15.40
CA HIS A 38 4.71 13.71 -15.35
C HIS A 38 3.26 14.19 -15.26
N PRO A 39 2.37 13.73 -16.15
CA PRO A 39 0.96 14.08 -16.09
C PRO A 39 0.31 13.53 -14.81
N GLY A 40 -0.85 14.08 -14.47
CA GLY A 40 -1.69 13.56 -13.39
C GLY A 40 -2.26 12.17 -13.69
N LEU A 41 -3.08 11.66 -12.78
CA LEU A 41 -3.95 10.52 -13.13
C LEU A 41 -4.84 10.94 -14.31
N ILE A 42 -4.86 10.14 -15.38
CA ILE A 42 -5.46 10.47 -16.69
C ILE A 42 -7.00 10.36 -16.64
N ILE A 43 -7.60 11.12 -15.72
CA ILE A 43 -9.02 11.19 -15.41
C ILE A 43 -9.41 12.66 -15.54
N GLU A 44 -9.80 13.07 -16.75
CA GLU A 44 -10.04 14.49 -17.08
C GLU A 44 -11.00 15.15 -16.08
N ARG A 45 -10.78 16.44 -15.79
CA ARG A 45 -11.60 17.29 -14.90
C ARG A 45 -11.72 16.86 -13.43
N SER A 46 -11.28 15.67 -13.05
CA SER A 46 -11.31 15.17 -11.66
C SER A 46 -10.39 15.96 -10.72
N VAL A 47 -10.49 15.71 -9.40
CA VAL A 47 -9.47 16.17 -8.42
C VAL A 47 -8.13 15.46 -8.67
N ALA A 48 -8.17 14.15 -8.95
CA ALA A 48 -7.00 13.30 -9.09
C ALA A 48 -6.12 13.65 -10.31
N GLY A 49 -6.76 14.03 -11.42
CA GLY A 49 -6.12 14.53 -12.64
C GLY A 49 -5.92 16.05 -12.69
N ALA A 50 -6.00 16.75 -11.54
CA ALA A 50 -5.70 18.18 -11.49
C ALA A 50 -4.19 18.41 -11.32
N GLU A 51 -3.49 18.72 -12.42
CA GLU A 51 -2.03 18.90 -12.41
C GLU A 51 -1.59 20.17 -11.67
N ASP A 52 -2.27 21.31 -11.89
CA ASP A 52 -1.98 22.53 -11.15
C ASP A 52 -2.43 22.46 -9.68
N PHE A 53 -1.59 22.97 -8.78
CA PHE A 53 -1.79 22.99 -7.32
C PHE A 53 -3.02 23.81 -6.90
N TYR A 54 -3.29 24.95 -7.53
CA TYR A 54 -4.43 25.81 -7.18
C TYR A 54 -5.74 25.23 -7.74
N LEU A 55 -5.71 24.69 -8.96
CA LEU A 55 -6.82 23.93 -9.54
C LEU A 55 -7.16 22.68 -8.72
N HIS A 56 -6.15 21.90 -8.32
CA HIS A 56 -6.30 20.75 -7.42
C HIS A 56 -6.89 21.19 -6.07
N LYS A 57 -6.33 22.25 -5.46
CA LYS A 57 -6.84 22.80 -4.19
C LYS A 57 -8.30 23.23 -4.32
N MET A 58 -8.67 23.99 -5.34
CA MET A 58 -10.04 24.45 -5.57
C MET A 58 -11.02 23.28 -5.74
N ARG A 59 -10.69 22.30 -6.60
CA ARG A 59 -11.52 21.10 -6.80
C ARG A 59 -11.63 20.27 -5.52
N ARG A 60 -10.56 20.15 -4.73
CA ARG A 60 -10.56 19.44 -3.45
C ARG A 60 -11.39 20.16 -2.40
N ASP A 61 -11.23 21.47 -2.27
CA ASP A 61 -11.91 22.28 -1.24
C ASP A 61 -13.44 22.27 -1.43
N ALA A 62 -13.92 22.21 -2.68
CA ALA A 62 -15.33 22.00 -2.99
C ALA A 62 -15.88 20.64 -2.50
N LEU A 63 -15.04 19.60 -2.39
CA LEU A 63 -15.44 18.26 -1.93
C LEU A 63 -15.07 17.97 -0.47
N ASN A 64 -14.16 18.70 0.16
CA ASN A 64 -13.81 18.58 1.58
C ASN A 64 -15.04 18.56 2.54
N PRO A 65 -16.16 19.28 2.28
CA PRO A 65 -17.40 19.15 3.05
C PRO A 65 -18.00 17.74 3.13
N LEU A 66 -17.72 16.87 2.15
CA LEU A 66 -18.28 15.52 2.03
C LEU A 66 -17.34 14.41 2.56
N PHE A 67 -16.12 14.74 2.98
CA PHE A 67 -15.12 13.76 3.43
C PHE A 67 -14.37 14.15 4.73
N ASN A 68 -14.80 15.23 5.38
CA ASN A 68 -14.35 15.56 6.74
C ASN A 68 -15.03 14.68 7.79
N MET A 69 -14.43 14.58 8.98
CA MET A 69 -14.91 13.67 10.03
C MET A 69 -16.35 13.95 10.49
N LYS A 70 -16.81 15.21 10.49
CA LYS A 70 -18.20 15.53 10.85
C LYS A 70 -19.19 14.89 9.88
N PHE A 71 -18.92 14.97 8.57
CA PHE A 71 -19.78 14.32 7.57
C PHE A 71 -19.71 12.79 7.66
N VAL A 72 -18.53 12.22 7.90
CA VAL A 72 -18.37 10.76 8.10
C VAL A 72 -19.19 10.25 9.27
N LEU A 73 -19.22 10.97 10.40
CA LEU A 73 -20.08 10.65 11.54
C LEU A 73 -21.57 10.81 11.21
N GLN A 74 -21.95 11.77 10.37
CA GLN A 74 -23.32 11.90 9.85
C GLN A 74 -23.71 10.79 8.84
N MET A 75 -22.77 9.94 8.43
CA MET A 75 -23.03 8.75 7.59
C MET A 75 -23.04 7.44 8.40
N GLU A 76 -22.97 7.48 9.74
CA GLU A 76 -22.87 6.28 10.59
C GLU A 76 -23.98 5.24 10.29
N ASP A 77 -25.25 5.66 10.23
CA ASP A 77 -26.38 4.80 9.86
C ASP A 77 -26.21 4.14 8.48
N VAL A 78 -25.69 4.89 7.51
CA VAL A 78 -25.49 4.42 6.13
C VAL A 78 -24.34 3.43 6.06
N ILE A 79 -23.27 3.66 6.82
CA ILE A 79 -22.14 2.73 6.93
C ILE A 79 -22.61 1.45 7.64
N GLY A 80 -23.36 1.56 8.74
CA GLY A 80 -23.99 0.45 9.45
C GLY A 80 -24.81 -0.44 8.53
N GLN A 81 -25.77 0.13 7.80
CA GLN A 81 -26.61 -0.58 6.83
C GLN A 81 -25.79 -1.30 5.73
N LYS A 82 -24.62 -0.78 5.33
CA LYS A 82 -23.73 -1.45 4.39
C LYS A 82 -22.92 -2.58 5.04
N CYS A 83 -22.51 -2.43 6.31
CA CYS A 83 -21.91 -3.52 7.09
C CYS A 83 -22.92 -4.66 7.30
N ASP A 84 -24.14 -4.35 7.73
CA ASP A 84 -25.23 -5.33 7.90
C ASP A 84 -25.46 -6.11 6.60
N ARG A 85 -25.64 -5.40 5.47
CA ARG A 85 -25.87 -6.06 4.18
C ARG A 85 -24.65 -6.86 3.69
N ALA A 86 -23.42 -6.48 4.06
CA ALA A 86 -22.23 -7.28 3.75
C ALA A 86 -22.16 -8.58 4.56
N MET A 87 -22.59 -8.57 5.84
CA MET A 87 -22.69 -9.79 6.66
C MET A 87 -23.78 -10.74 6.15
N GLU A 88 -24.97 -10.21 5.81
CA GLU A 88 -26.07 -10.99 5.23
C GLU A 88 -25.65 -11.74 3.95
N LEU A 89 -24.75 -11.16 3.16
CA LEU A 89 -24.28 -11.72 1.89
C LEU A 89 -23.08 -12.67 2.02
N THR A 90 -22.48 -12.84 3.21
CA THR A 90 -21.20 -13.57 3.37
C THR A 90 -21.28 -14.85 4.21
N GLY A 91 -22.15 -14.95 5.23
CA GLY A 91 -22.58 -16.23 5.83
C GLY A 91 -21.52 -17.16 6.48
N VAL A 92 -20.36 -16.64 6.90
CA VAL A 92 -19.15 -17.42 7.25
C VAL A 92 -19.18 -18.09 8.65
N LYS A 93 -18.64 -19.32 8.78
CA LYS A 93 -18.31 -20.03 10.05
C LYS A 93 -17.18 -21.07 9.85
N PHE A 94 -16.19 -21.24 10.75
CA PHE A 94 -15.21 -22.34 10.63
C PHE A 94 -14.22 -22.65 11.80
N THR A 95 -13.54 -23.81 11.69
CA THR A 95 -12.18 -24.16 12.21
C THR A 95 -11.50 -25.16 11.21
N LYS A 96 -10.27 -25.71 11.29
CA LYS A 96 -8.92 -25.33 11.82
C LYS A 96 -7.83 -26.17 11.10
N SER A 97 -6.60 -25.65 10.88
CA SER A 97 -5.34 -26.41 10.59
C SER A 97 -5.34 -27.25 9.27
N PHE A 98 -4.29 -27.93 8.75
CA PHE A 98 -2.79 -27.93 8.84
C PHE A 98 -2.21 -28.61 7.56
N GLY A 99 -0.92 -28.55 7.16
CA GLY A 99 0.19 -27.72 7.65
C GLY A 99 1.62 -28.33 7.72
N TRP A 100 2.10 -29.21 6.79
CA TRP A 100 3.51 -29.71 6.83
C TRP A 100 4.16 -30.24 5.52
N PHE A 101 3.42 -30.46 4.43
CA PHE A 101 3.94 -31.25 3.27
C PHE A 101 4.81 -30.46 2.27
N VAL A 102 4.74 -29.13 2.26
CA VAL A 102 5.33 -28.29 1.18
C VAL A 102 6.85 -28.13 1.32
N ASP A 103 7.37 -28.04 2.54
CA ASP A 103 8.80 -27.84 2.82
C ASP A 103 9.69 -28.99 2.28
N LEU A 104 9.11 -30.19 2.16
CA LEU A 104 9.78 -31.37 1.61
C LEU A 104 10.10 -31.24 0.11
N VAL A 105 9.31 -30.45 -0.64
CA VAL A 105 9.38 -30.39 -2.12
C VAL A 105 10.41 -29.36 -2.60
N LEU A 106 10.56 -28.24 -1.89
CA LEU A 106 11.46 -27.14 -2.28
C LEU A 106 12.95 -27.44 -2.08
N SER A 107 13.27 -28.56 -1.42
CA SER A 107 14.64 -29.01 -1.09
C SER A 107 15.49 -29.43 -2.31
N PHE A 108 14.90 -29.54 -3.51
CA PHE A 108 15.48 -30.31 -4.63
C PHE A 108 15.98 -29.47 -5.83
N VAL A 109 16.11 -28.14 -5.72
CA VAL A 109 16.50 -27.26 -6.86
C VAL A 109 17.92 -26.67 -6.72
N PRO A 110 18.93 -27.12 -7.49
CA PRO A 110 20.31 -26.64 -7.36
C PRO A 110 20.55 -25.22 -7.92
N ALA A 111 21.19 -24.36 -7.15
CA ALA A 111 21.40 -22.93 -7.45
C ALA A 111 22.49 -22.60 -8.51
N GLY A 112 22.93 -23.55 -9.33
CA GLY A 112 24.18 -23.45 -10.10
C GLY A 112 24.15 -22.63 -11.42
N LEU A 113 22.99 -22.47 -12.05
CA LEU A 113 22.92 -22.19 -13.50
C LEU A 113 22.68 -20.70 -13.87
N ARG A 114 23.44 -19.73 -13.31
CA ARG A 114 23.08 -18.30 -13.50
C ARG A 114 24.18 -17.21 -13.39
N ARG A 115 25.34 -17.35 -14.05
CA ARG A 115 26.32 -16.26 -14.22
C ARG A 115 26.93 -16.23 -15.64
N ASN A 116 27.25 -15.02 -16.14
CA ASN A 116 27.98 -14.69 -17.39
C ASN A 116 27.20 -14.43 -18.70
N ALA A 117 25.92 -14.03 -18.66
CA ALA A 117 25.16 -13.63 -19.86
C ALA A 117 24.22 -12.41 -19.65
N VAL A 118 24.66 -11.43 -18.85
CA VAL A 118 23.79 -10.32 -18.37
C VAL A 118 24.43 -8.96 -18.68
N PRO A 119 23.81 -8.10 -19.53
CA PRO A 119 24.33 -6.76 -19.84
C PRO A 119 24.37 -5.81 -18.62
N SER A 120 25.25 -4.80 -18.65
CA SER A 120 25.50 -3.90 -17.51
C SER A 120 24.24 -3.23 -16.96
N ALA A 121 23.35 -2.70 -17.81
CA ALA A 121 22.09 -2.08 -17.35
C ALA A 121 21.17 -3.07 -16.60
N VAL A 122 21.25 -4.37 -16.90
CA VAL A 122 20.51 -5.42 -16.17
C VAL A 122 21.24 -5.79 -14.87
N LEU A 123 22.58 -5.74 -14.84
CA LEU A 123 23.35 -5.84 -13.59
C LEU A 123 23.08 -4.66 -12.65
N ASP A 124 22.97 -3.44 -13.18
CA ASP A 124 22.62 -2.23 -12.42
C ASP A 124 21.18 -2.32 -11.89
N LEU A 125 20.23 -2.81 -12.71
CA LEU A 125 18.86 -3.07 -12.27
C LEU A 125 18.79 -4.16 -11.18
N ILE A 126 19.61 -5.22 -11.28
CA ILE A 126 19.75 -6.25 -10.25
C ILE A 126 20.34 -5.66 -8.97
N GLN A 127 21.43 -4.88 -9.05
CA GLN A 127 22.02 -4.20 -7.90
C GLN A 127 21.05 -3.22 -7.24
N PHE A 128 20.30 -2.45 -8.04
CA PHE A 128 19.25 -1.55 -7.56
C PHE A 128 18.14 -2.33 -6.85
N LYS A 129 17.62 -3.41 -7.44
CA LYS A 129 16.58 -4.25 -6.81
C LYS A 129 17.08 -4.91 -5.53
N THR A 130 18.30 -5.46 -5.52
CA THR A 130 18.91 -6.07 -4.33
C THR A 130 19.15 -5.04 -3.22
N GLN A 131 19.63 -3.84 -3.56
CA GLN A 131 19.85 -2.80 -2.55
C GLN A 131 18.54 -2.17 -2.05
N ALA A 132 17.57 -1.92 -2.93
CA ALA A 132 16.23 -1.51 -2.53
C ALA A 132 15.56 -2.55 -1.61
N GLY A 133 15.77 -3.84 -1.88
CA GLY A 133 15.36 -4.92 -0.98
C GLY A 133 15.97 -4.76 0.43
N LYS A 134 17.30 -4.64 0.54
CA LYS A 134 17.98 -4.41 1.84
C LYS A 134 17.53 -3.12 2.53
N ASP A 135 17.35 -2.04 1.79
CA ASP A 135 16.94 -0.73 2.33
C ASP A 135 15.49 -0.78 2.87
N ILE A 136 14.62 -1.59 2.24
CA ILE A 136 13.28 -1.91 2.72
C ILE A 136 13.35 -2.81 3.97
N GLU A 137 14.13 -3.90 3.92
CA GLU A 137 14.37 -4.86 5.02
C GLU A 137 14.83 -4.13 6.31
N ALA A 138 15.73 -3.17 6.17
CA ALA A 138 16.25 -2.37 7.29
C ALA A 138 15.21 -1.43 7.93
N LEU A 139 14.18 -1.02 7.19
CA LEU A 139 13.05 -0.25 7.73
C LEU A 139 11.92 -1.15 8.22
N PHE A 140 11.68 -2.25 7.51
CA PHE A 140 10.56 -3.18 7.68
C PHE A 140 11.11 -4.61 7.62
N PRO A 141 11.64 -5.16 8.73
CA PRO A 141 12.17 -6.53 8.75
C PRO A 141 11.10 -7.55 8.38
N ASP A 142 11.42 -8.51 7.51
CA ASP A 142 10.47 -9.44 6.91
C ASP A 142 9.30 -8.68 6.23
N PRO A 143 9.55 -7.84 5.21
CA PRO A 143 8.59 -6.83 4.72
C PRO A 143 7.35 -7.43 4.05
N LEU A 144 7.39 -8.71 3.68
CA LEU A 144 6.26 -9.46 3.12
C LEU A 144 5.41 -10.14 4.20
N THR A 145 5.88 -10.20 5.44
CA THR A 145 5.16 -10.80 6.57
C THR A 145 4.18 -9.78 7.16
N PHE A 146 2.92 -10.21 7.32
CA PHE A 146 1.90 -9.46 8.04
C PHE A 146 2.23 -9.41 9.54
N ASP A 147 2.83 -8.30 9.95
CA ASP A 147 3.16 -7.95 11.33
C ASP A 147 2.44 -6.63 11.68
N PRO A 148 1.44 -6.65 12.59
CA PRO A 148 0.76 -5.44 13.04
C PRO A 148 1.53 -4.69 14.15
N GLU A 149 2.40 -5.36 14.89
CA GLU A 149 3.20 -4.76 15.98
C GLU A 149 4.24 -3.78 15.42
N ARG A 150 4.69 -4.00 14.17
CA ARG A 150 5.47 -3.10 13.30
C ARG A 150 5.10 -1.61 13.41
N PHE A 151 3.83 -1.30 13.66
CA PHE A 151 3.28 0.06 13.76
C PHE A 151 2.75 0.42 15.16
N MET A 152 2.91 -0.44 16.17
CA MET A 152 2.46 -0.16 17.55
C MET A 152 3.50 0.62 18.36
N GLY A 153 3.04 1.37 19.37
CA GLY A 153 3.92 2.20 20.20
C GLY A 153 4.41 3.49 19.53
N GLN A 154 5.46 4.08 20.12
CA GLN A 154 5.95 5.45 19.86
C GLN A 154 7.47 5.56 19.67
N SER A 155 8.19 4.45 19.45
CA SER A 155 9.65 4.50 19.24
C SER A 155 10.02 5.32 17.98
N PRO A 156 11.23 5.91 17.89
CA PRO A 156 11.66 6.64 16.71
C PRO A 156 11.58 5.82 15.41
N GLU A 157 11.88 4.52 15.48
CA GLU A 157 11.71 3.58 14.36
C GLU A 157 10.25 3.44 13.93
N VAL A 158 9.33 3.22 14.88
CA VAL A 158 7.89 3.10 14.59
C VAL A 158 7.36 4.40 13.99
N MET A 159 7.83 5.56 14.47
CA MET A 159 7.49 6.85 13.88
C MET A 159 8.06 7.02 12.46
N LYS A 160 9.26 6.49 12.17
CA LYS A 160 9.84 6.45 10.83
C LYS A 160 9.08 5.48 9.89
N ARG A 161 8.69 4.30 10.37
CA ARG A 161 7.80 3.36 9.65
C ARG A 161 6.44 4.01 9.32
N LYS A 162 5.83 4.70 10.29
CA LYS A 162 4.60 5.51 10.08
C LYS A 162 4.80 6.66 9.08
N LYS A 163 5.97 7.32 9.08
CA LYS A 163 6.31 8.39 8.13
C LYS A 163 6.36 7.91 6.66
N CYS A 164 6.67 6.63 6.46
CA CYS A 164 6.70 5.93 5.17
C CYS A 164 5.35 5.32 4.73
N LEU A 165 4.28 5.39 5.53
CA LEU A 165 2.99 4.79 5.18
C LEU A 165 2.24 5.62 4.11
N MET A 166 2.64 5.43 2.84
CA MET A 166 2.19 6.24 1.70
C MET A 166 0.89 5.74 1.03
N ALA A 167 0.28 4.64 1.51
CA ALA A 167 -0.90 4.01 0.90
C ALA A 167 -2.12 4.94 0.70
N MET A 168 -2.25 5.99 1.52
CA MET A 168 -3.30 7.02 1.41
C MET A 168 -2.74 8.38 0.99
N GLY A 169 -1.53 8.43 0.43
CA GLY A 169 -0.79 9.63 0.05
C GLY A 169 -0.43 10.56 1.22
N LYS A 170 0.31 11.62 0.93
CA LYS A 170 0.81 12.58 1.93
C LYS A 170 0.59 14.03 1.49
N GLY A 171 0.60 14.95 2.46
CA GLY A 171 0.45 16.39 2.24
C GLY A 171 -0.84 16.77 1.49
N HIS A 172 -0.74 17.77 0.61
CA HIS A 172 -1.91 18.41 -0.03
C HIS A 172 -2.65 17.50 -1.03
N ARG A 173 -1.98 16.47 -1.56
CA ARG A 173 -2.54 15.48 -2.50
C ARG A 173 -2.90 14.14 -1.85
N ARG A 174 -2.87 14.03 -0.52
CA ARG A 174 -3.33 12.81 0.21
C ARG A 174 -4.78 12.45 -0.14
N CYS A 175 -5.15 11.18 -0.02
CA CYS A 175 -6.50 10.68 -0.25
C CYS A 175 -7.56 11.60 0.40
N LEU A 176 -8.60 11.94 -0.36
CA LEU A 176 -9.69 12.78 0.12
C LEU A 176 -10.58 12.02 1.12
N GLY A 177 -10.94 10.78 0.78
CA GLY A 177 -11.78 9.91 1.60
C GLY A 177 -11.09 9.23 2.79
N LEU A 178 -9.88 9.64 3.20
CA LEU A 178 -9.11 8.97 4.26
C LEU A 178 -9.91 8.72 5.55
N ASN A 179 -10.69 9.71 6.00
CA ASN A 179 -11.50 9.57 7.22
C ASN A 179 -12.62 8.54 7.03
N LEU A 180 -13.29 8.57 5.87
CA LEU A 180 -14.38 7.66 5.51
C LEU A 180 -13.86 6.22 5.33
N ALA A 181 -12.70 6.06 4.68
CA ALA A 181 -12.04 4.77 4.50
C ALA A 181 -11.64 4.18 5.86
N ASN A 182 -11.00 4.96 6.74
CA ASN A 182 -10.61 4.49 8.06
C ASN A 182 -11.82 4.14 8.95
N ALA A 183 -12.86 4.97 8.94
CA ALA A 183 -14.10 4.69 9.68
C ALA A 183 -14.81 3.45 9.14
N GLY A 184 -14.96 3.34 7.81
CA GLY A 184 -15.54 2.17 7.15
C GLY A 184 -14.76 0.88 7.45
N MET A 185 -13.44 0.87 7.29
CA MET A 185 -12.60 -0.28 7.64
C MET A 185 -12.72 -0.67 9.11
N ALA A 186 -12.70 0.31 10.02
CA ALA A 186 -12.82 0.05 11.46
C ALA A 186 -14.21 -0.51 11.83
N LEU A 187 -15.29 0.07 11.30
CA LEU A 187 -16.66 -0.39 11.56
C LEU A 187 -16.93 -1.77 10.94
N VAL A 188 -16.46 -2.02 9.72
CA VAL A 188 -16.54 -3.34 9.06
C VAL A 188 -15.78 -4.39 9.88
N LEU A 189 -14.51 -4.13 10.23
CA LEU A 189 -13.70 -5.07 11.01
C LEU A 189 -14.28 -5.33 12.40
N ALA A 190 -14.74 -4.29 13.10
CA ALA A 190 -15.40 -4.43 14.39
C ALA A 190 -16.66 -5.30 14.27
N ARG A 191 -17.52 -5.05 13.27
CA ARG A 191 -18.75 -5.83 13.05
C ARG A 191 -18.44 -7.29 12.73
N PHE A 192 -17.47 -7.58 11.86
CA PHE A 192 -17.02 -8.95 11.58
C PHE A 192 -16.52 -9.66 12.85
N VAL A 193 -15.68 -9.00 13.65
CA VAL A 193 -15.13 -9.59 14.90
C VAL A 193 -16.22 -9.78 15.97
N SER A 194 -17.18 -8.87 16.09
CA SER A 194 -18.25 -8.95 17.08
C SER A 194 -19.40 -9.90 16.72
N GLU A 195 -19.72 -10.08 15.43
CA GLU A 195 -20.96 -10.76 15.02
C GLU A 195 -20.79 -11.91 14.01
N ALA A 196 -19.79 -11.87 13.12
CA ALA A 196 -19.51 -13.02 12.25
C ALA A 196 -18.80 -14.17 12.99
N GLY A 197 -18.25 -13.89 14.18
CA GLY A 197 -17.64 -14.88 15.06
C GLY A 197 -16.36 -15.51 14.50
N ALA A 198 -16.21 -16.82 14.64
CA ALA A 198 -15.01 -17.54 14.23
C ALA A 198 -14.96 -17.77 12.70
N MET A 199 -14.31 -16.83 12.01
CA MET A 199 -13.99 -16.93 10.58
C MET A 199 -12.82 -17.91 10.31
N LYS A 200 -12.79 -18.51 9.11
CA LYS A 200 -11.61 -19.16 8.51
C LYS A 200 -11.70 -19.07 6.99
N LEU A 201 -10.54 -19.20 6.38
CA LEU A 201 -10.30 -19.50 4.98
C LEU A 201 -11.12 -20.72 4.48
N TRP A 202 -11.74 -20.59 3.30
CA TRP A 202 -12.31 -21.68 2.51
C TRP A 202 -11.39 -21.93 1.31
N GLU A 203 -10.78 -23.12 1.25
CA GLU A 203 -9.86 -23.58 0.18
C GLU A 203 -8.73 -22.58 -0.19
N THR A 204 -8.49 -21.59 0.69
CA THR A 204 -7.64 -20.43 0.42
C THR A 204 -6.18 -20.76 0.69
N THR A 205 -5.35 -20.54 -0.32
CA THR A 205 -3.89 -20.64 -0.27
C THR A 205 -3.26 -19.24 -0.14
N TYR A 206 -1.93 -19.18 -0.05
CA TYR A 206 -1.22 -17.89 -0.12
C TYR A 206 -1.39 -17.21 -1.50
N GLU A 207 -1.57 -17.97 -2.59
CA GLU A 207 -1.73 -17.41 -3.94
C GLU A 207 -3.03 -16.62 -4.14
N ASP A 208 -4.03 -16.87 -3.30
CA ASP A 208 -5.34 -16.20 -3.31
C ASP A 208 -5.31 -14.85 -2.56
N VAL A 209 -4.20 -14.53 -1.89
CA VAL A 209 -3.94 -13.25 -1.21
C VAL A 209 -2.64 -12.57 -1.65
N GLU A 210 -1.77 -13.26 -2.39
CA GLU A 210 -0.55 -12.70 -2.98
C GLU A 210 -0.88 -11.62 -4.02
N PHE A 211 -0.13 -10.53 -4.02
CA PHE A 211 -0.28 -9.43 -4.99
C PHE A 211 0.13 -9.87 -6.40
N LYS A 212 -0.85 -10.30 -7.22
CA LYS A 212 -0.64 -10.68 -8.63
C LYS A 212 -0.85 -9.50 -9.59
N HIS A 213 -1.66 -8.52 -9.21
CA HIS A 213 -1.99 -7.34 -10.03
C HIS A 213 -1.93 -6.06 -9.19
N ASP A 214 -1.58 -4.93 -9.81
CA ASP A 214 -1.69 -3.59 -9.21
C ASP A 214 -2.54 -2.70 -10.13
N TYR A 215 -3.66 -2.24 -9.59
CA TYR A 215 -4.57 -1.31 -10.24
C TYR A 215 -4.80 -0.07 -9.35
N GLN A 216 -3.72 0.52 -8.81
CA GLN A 216 -3.69 1.51 -7.72
C GLN A 216 -3.94 0.93 -6.33
N ILE A 217 -4.54 -0.26 -6.27
CA ILE A 217 -4.60 -1.16 -5.12
C ILE A 217 -4.05 -2.51 -5.62
N ALA A 218 -3.34 -3.21 -4.75
CA ALA A 218 -2.85 -4.56 -5.07
C ALA A 218 -3.99 -5.57 -4.95
N HIS A 219 -4.19 -6.40 -5.98
CA HIS A 219 -5.23 -7.42 -6.07
C HIS A 219 -4.63 -8.83 -6.19
N PRO A 220 -5.32 -9.86 -5.68
CA PRO A 220 -4.99 -11.25 -5.95
C PRO A 220 -5.31 -11.63 -7.40
N LYS A 221 -5.06 -12.90 -7.77
CA LYS A 221 -5.46 -13.45 -9.07
C LYS A 221 -6.98 -13.28 -9.29
N VAL A 222 -7.38 -13.01 -10.54
CA VAL A 222 -8.79 -12.84 -10.92
C VAL A 222 -9.57 -14.16 -10.93
N GLU A 223 -8.88 -15.28 -11.14
CA GLU A 223 -9.46 -16.64 -11.07
C GLU A 223 -9.65 -17.08 -9.62
N TYR A 224 -10.80 -16.71 -9.05
CA TYR A 224 -11.25 -17.14 -7.72
C TYR A 224 -11.99 -18.48 -7.81
N GLN A 225 -11.72 -19.41 -6.89
CA GLN A 225 -12.34 -20.75 -6.86
C GLN A 225 -13.55 -20.86 -5.92
N GLY A 226 -13.87 -19.82 -5.15
CA GLY A 226 -15.12 -19.74 -4.38
C GLY A 226 -16.30 -19.28 -5.24
N ASN A 227 -17.52 -19.73 -4.89
CA ASN A 227 -18.78 -19.22 -5.44
C ASN A 227 -19.23 -17.94 -4.72
#